data_AF-A0A3R7WJJ5-F1
#
_entry.id   AF-A0A3R7WJJ5-F1
#
_cell.length_a   1.000
_cell.length_b   1.000
_cell.length_c   1.000
_cell.angle_alpha   90.00
_cell.angle_beta   90.00
_cell.angle_gamma   90.00
#
_symmetry.space_group_name_H-M   'P 1'
#
loop_
_entity.id
_entity.type
_entity.pdbx_description
1 polymer ?
#
loop_
_entity_poly.entity_id
_entity_poly.type
_entity_poly.pdbx_seq_one_letter_code
_entity_poly.pdbx_strand_id
1 'polypeptide(L)'
;MEAPQTESIWQDFLAENENYLNIIANGFDWTSYTCAGWASAFGITYPMIDGGSSGGEAWSLFGDGYIPHNVVLDHNHEVLYTSSGYNEGAIMAAIELGLSYVPRDEDGDGVMDSTDNCIDIPNDDQLDLDLDGLGDACDICNNLEIYVTGNIDGSVGMTDHNPTINLFDILRLSDIVLLGVDEGCGYEISDIREDGVINILDIITLVQYVLYGELPDENTIALPPNSYIVSENN
;
A
#
# COMPACT_ATOMS: atom_id res chain seq x y z
N MET A 1 15.51 -35.93 -2.66
CA MET A 1 15.41 -35.97 -4.13
C MET A 1 14.76 -34.66 -4.49
N GLU A 2 15.54 -33.69 -4.96
CA GLU A 2 15.17 -32.28 -5.00
C GLU A 2 14.39 -31.89 -6.26
N ALA A 3 14.74 -32.45 -7.42
CA ALA A 3 14.20 -32.03 -8.72
C ALA A 3 12.65 -31.97 -8.76
N PRO A 4 11.89 -32.97 -8.26
CA PRO A 4 10.43 -32.86 -8.21
C PRO A 4 9.90 -31.78 -7.25
N GLN A 5 10.65 -31.43 -6.20
CA GLN A 5 10.22 -30.44 -5.21
C GLN A 5 10.38 -29.02 -5.76
N THR A 6 11.49 -28.73 -6.42
CA THR A 6 11.72 -27.46 -7.14
C THR A 6 10.73 -27.27 -8.29
N GLU A 7 10.33 -28.35 -8.96
CA GLU A 7 9.24 -28.30 -9.96
C GLU A 7 7.89 -27.96 -9.33
N SER A 8 7.57 -28.50 -8.14
CA SER A 8 6.34 -28.12 -7.43
C SER A 8 6.32 -26.63 -7.13
N ILE A 9 7.42 -26.10 -6.58
CA ILE A 9 7.57 -24.67 -6.30
C ILE A 9 7.34 -23.87 -7.59
N TRP A 10 7.99 -24.26 -8.70
CA TRP A 10 7.81 -23.59 -9.99
C TRP A 10 6.35 -23.55 -10.46
N GLN A 11 5.63 -24.66 -10.36
CA GLN A 11 4.23 -24.74 -10.78
C GLN A 11 3.31 -23.91 -9.88
N ASP A 12 3.57 -23.86 -8.58
CA ASP A 12 2.79 -23.05 -7.63
C ASP A 12 2.90 -21.56 -7.99
N PHE A 13 4.11 -21.06 -8.24
CA PHE A 13 4.33 -19.66 -8.69
C PHE A 13 3.70 -19.36 -10.05
N LEU A 14 3.78 -20.29 -11.02
CA LEU A 14 3.10 -20.13 -12.31
C LEU A 14 1.58 -20.08 -12.18
N ALA A 15 1.00 -20.85 -11.24
CA ALA A 15 -0.44 -20.87 -11.01
C ALA A 15 -0.96 -19.56 -10.40
N GLU A 16 -0.13 -18.87 -9.63
CA GLU A 16 -0.44 -17.58 -9.01
C GLU A 16 -0.20 -16.38 -9.96
N ASN A 17 0.19 -16.64 -11.22
CA ASN A 17 0.51 -15.62 -12.23
C ASN A 17 1.62 -14.65 -11.78
N GLU A 18 2.49 -15.10 -10.87
CA GLU A 18 3.63 -14.32 -10.41
C GLU A 18 4.76 -14.36 -11.45
N ASN A 19 4.89 -13.28 -12.22
CA ASN A 19 5.96 -13.13 -13.21
C ASN A 19 7.33 -12.75 -12.59
N TYR A 20 7.42 -12.76 -11.25
CA TYR A 20 8.56 -12.22 -10.50
C TYR A 20 9.60 -13.27 -10.10
N LEU A 21 9.27 -14.56 -10.16
CA LEU A 21 10.21 -15.65 -9.90
C LEU A 21 10.62 -16.33 -11.22
N ASN A 22 11.93 -16.54 -11.39
CA ASN A 22 12.48 -17.36 -12.47
C ASN A 22 13.34 -18.47 -11.87
N ILE A 23 13.01 -19.73 -12.18
CA ILE A 23 13.82 -20.88 -11.75
C ILE A 23 14.59 -21.42 -12.97
N ILE A 24 15.89 -21.65 -12.78
CA ILE A 24 16.76 -22.20 -13.82
C ILE A 24 17.59 -23.34 -13.21
N ALA A 25 17.51 -24.55 -13.79
CA ALA A 25 18.42 -25.63 -13.42
C ALA A 25 19.78 -25.46 -14.13
N ASN A 26 20.86 -25.79 -13.42
CA ASN A 26 22.16 -26.04 -14.04
C ASN A 26 22.45 -27.54 -14.04
N GLY A 27 22.42 -28.15 -15.23
CA GLY A 27 22.63 -29.58 -15.41
C GLY A 27 24.11 -29.94 -15.52
N PHE A 28 24.48 -31.07 -14.90
CA PHE A 28 25.74 -31.75 -15.15
C PHE A 28 25.48 -32.99 -16.01
N ASP A 29 26.27 -33.15 -17.07
CA ASP A 29 26.34 -34.41 -17.79
C ASP A 29 27.01 -35.46 -16.92
N TRP A 30 26.20 -36.21 -16.16
CA TRP A 30 26.70 -37.29 -15.32
C TRP A 30 26.54 -38.63 -16.02
N THR A 31 27.67 -39.20 -16.44
CA THR A 31 27.75 -40.53 -17.09
C THR A 31 26.95 -40.61 -18.41
N SER A 32 25.84 -41.35 -18.44
CA SER A 32 25.01 -41.61 -19.63
C SER A 32 23.71 -40.79 -19.68
N TYR A 33 23.45 -39.96 -18.68
CA TYR A 33 22.25 -39.13 -18.62
C TYR A 33 22.58 -37.72 -19.10
N THR A 34 21.98 -37.33 -20.21
CA THR A 34 21.99 -35.94 -20.69
C THR A 34 21.06 -35.09 -19.82
N CYS A 35 21.28 -33.78 -19.81
CA CYS A 35 20.38 -32.81 -19.18
C CYS A 35 18.91 -32.99 -19.61
N ALA A 36 18.67 -33.24 -20.91
CA ALA A 36 17.33 -33.53 -21.43
C ALA A 36 16.73 -34.85 -20.88
N GLY A 37 17.56 -35.89 -20.71
CA GLY A 37 17.15 -37.14 -20.09
C GLY A 37 16.77 -36.95 -18.61
N TRP A 38 17.50 -36.11 -17.89
CA TRP A 38 17.19 -35.72 -16.52
C TRP A 38 15.85 -34.97 -16.43
N ALA A 39 15.66 -33.93 -17.24
CA ALA A 39 14.41 -33.18 -17.27
C ALA A 39 13.20 -34.10 -17.54
N SER A 40 13.30 -34.99 -18.53
CA SER A 40 12.23 -35.95 -18.83
C SER A 40 12.00 -36.98 -17.72
N ALA A 41 13.04 -37.40 -16.99
CA ALA A 41 12.91 -38.41 -15.94
C ALA A 41 12.23 -37.87 -14.68
N PHE A 42 12.42 -36.59 -14.37
CA PHE A 42 11.88 -35.94 -13.18
C PHE A 42 10.72 -34.99 -13.46
N GLY A 43 10.34 -34.81 -14.73
CA GLY A 43 9.23 -33.96 -15.14
C GLY A 43 9.51 -32.47 -15.00
N ILE A 44 10.78 -32.06 -15.14
CA ILE A 44 11.18 -30.65 -15.02
C ILE A 44 10.71 -29.85 -16.23
N THR A 45 10.03 -28.74 -15.99
CA THR A 45 9.50 -27.86 -17.06
C THR A 45 10.16 -26.49 -17.11
N TYR A 46 10.76 -26.03 -16.01
CA TYR A 46 11.53 -24.79 -16.00
C TYR A 46 12.84 -24.91 -16.81
N PRO A 47 13.41 -23.80 -17.32
CA PRO A 47 14.61 -23.82 -18.14
C PRO A 47 15.81 -24.52 -17.49
N MET A 48 16.60 -25.25 -18.30
CA MET A 48 17.82 -25.92 -17.85
C MET A 48 19.01 -25.52 -18.72
N ILE A 49 20.07 -25.05 -18.08
CA ILE A 49 21.38 -24.78 -18.69
C ILE A 49 22.17 -26.09 -18.69
N ASP A 50 22.77 -26.42 -19.83
CA ASP A 50 23.68 -27.55 -19.96
C ASP A 50 25.10 -27.12 -19.60
N GLY A 51 25.55 -27.47 -18.39
CA GLY A 51 26.90 -27.22 -17.91
C GLY A 51 27.94 -28.21 -18.43
N GLY A 52 27.54 -29.19 -19.25
CA GLY A 52 28.39 -30.28 -19.71
C GLY A 52 28.98 -31.08 -18.55
N SER A 53 30.20 -31.60 -18.73
CA SER A 53 30.86 -32.48 -17.75
C SER A 53 31.43 -31.75 -16.52
N SER A 54 31.48 -30.42 -16.53
CA SER A 54 32.08 -29.61 -15.46
C SER A 54 31.10 -28.63 -14.79
N GLY A 55 29.83 -28.62 -15.21
CA GLY A 55 28.80 -27.72 -14.67
C GLY A 55 28.83 -26.29 -15.20
N GLY A 56 29.70 -26.00 -16.16
CA GLY A 56 29.81 -24.70 -16.81
C GLY A 56 30.15 -23.52 -15.88
N GLU A 57 29.78 -22.32 -16.34
CA GLU A 57 30.06 -21.06 -15.64
C GLU A 57 29.23 -20.92 -14.35
N ALA A 58 27.96 -21.34 -14.37
CA ALA A 58 27.09 -21.30 -13.19
C ALA A 58 27.68 -22.10 -12.02
N TRP A 59 28.24 -23.28 -12.29
CA TRP A 59 28.96 -24.05 -11.28
C TRP A 59 30.25 -23.38 -10.82
N SER A 60 30.95 -22.68 -11.72
CA SER A 60 32.19 -21.96 -11.37
C SER A 60 31.94 -20.75 -10.46
N LEU A 61 30.74 -20.15 -10.54
CA LEU A 61 30.34 -19.02 -9.72
C LEU A 61 29.83 -19.44 -8.34
N PHE A 62 29.04 -20.50 -8.27
CA PHE A 62 28.27 -20.85 -7.08
C PHE A 62 28.58 -22.21 -6.48
N GLY A 63 29.19 -23.12 -7.23
CA GLY A 63 29.45 -24.48 -6.78
C GLY A 63 30.52 -24.55 -5.68
N ASP A 64 30.30 -25.44 -4.71
CA ASP A 64 31.21 -25.67 -3.58
C ASP A 64 31.79 -27.10 -3.54
N GLY A 65 31.48 -27.92 -4.55
CA GLY A 65 31.89 -29.32 -4.63
C GLY A 65 30.80 -30.36 -4.32
N TYR A 66 29.62 -29.94 -3.86
CA TYR A 66 28.51 -30.83 -3.55
C TYR A 66 27.28 -30.54 -4.43
N ILE A 67 26.60 -31.61 -4.86
CA ILE A 67 25.37 -31.56 -5.65
C ILE A 67 24.28 -32.33 -4.87
N PRO A 68 23.06 -31.78 -4.73
CA PRO A 68 22.60 -30.52 -5.31
C PRO A 68 23.14 -29.28 -4.59
N HIS A 69 23.17 -28.15 -5.31
CA HIS A 69 23.53 -26.83 -4.78
C HIS A 69 22.49 -25.82 -5.26
N ASN A 70 21.89 -25.08 -4.33
CA ASN A 70 20.81 -24.14 -4.61
C ASN A 70 21.27 -22.72 -4.37
N VAL A 71 20.87 -21.81 -5.26
CA VAL A 71 21.12 -20.38 -5.15
C VAL A 71 19.83 -19.61 -5.38
N VAL A 72 19.56 -18.64 -4.52
CA VAL A 72 18.48 -17.66 -4.70
C VAL A 72 19.11 -16.29 -4.83
N LEU A 73 18.75 -15.60 -5.92
CA LEU A 73 19.19 -14.24 -6.23
C LEU A 73 17.99 -13.29 -6.14
N ASP A 74 18.22 -12.05 -5.71
CA ASP A 74 17.21 -10.99 -5.78
C ASP A 74 17.19 -10.29 -7.16
N HIS A 75 16.32 -9.29 -7.31
CA HIS A 75 16.20 -8.51 -8.54
C HIS A 75 17.44 -7.63 -8.87
N ASN A 76 18.34 -7.42 -7.90
CA ASN A 76 19.62 -6.73 -8.08
C ASN A 76 20.79 -7.69 -8.35
N HIS A 77 20.50 -8.99 -8.50
CA HIS A 77 21.46 -10.08 -8.65
C HIS A 77 22.34 -10.32 -7.41
N GLU A 78 21.88 -9.91 -6.21
CA GLU A 78 22.55 -10.24 -4.95
C GLU A 78 22.15 -11.64 -4.47
N VAL A 79 23.10 -12.36 -3.88
CA VAL A 79 22.86 -13.72 -3.37
C VAL A 79 22.18 -13.65 -2.01
N LEU A 80 20.90 -14.01 -1.96
CA LEU A 80 20.13 -14.13 -0.71
C LEU A 80 20.36 -15.48 -0.03
N TYR A 81 20.58 -16.53 -0.82
CA TYR A 81 20.82 -17.88 -0.33
C TYR A 81 21.75 -18.65 -1.25
N THR A 82 22.70 -19.37 -0.66
CA THR A 82 23.57 -20.34 -1.34
C THR A 82 23.88 -21.46 -0.36
N SER A 83 23.53 -22.69 -0.73
CA SER A 83 23.87 -23.85 0.08
C SER A 83 23.78 -25.13 -0.73
N SER A 84 24.65 -26.07 -0.37
CA SER A 84 24.56 -27.46 -0.80
C SER A 84 23.51 -28.24 -0.03
N GLY A 85 22.96 -29.25 -0.70
CA GLY A 85 21.77 -29.97 -0.27
C GLY A 85 20.48 -29.20 -0.57
N TYR A 86 19.36 -29.81 -0.20
CA TYR A 86 18.03 -29.23 -0.37
C TYR A 86 17.41 -28.94 1.00
N ASN A 87 17.04 -27.68 1.21
CA ASN A 87 16.30 -27.23 2.39
C ASN A 87 15.19 -26.29 1.93
N GLU A 88 14.00 -26.84 1.76
CA GLU A 88 12.82 -26.13 1.26
C GLU A 88 12.52 -24.86 2.06
N GLY A 89 12.50 -24.95 3.39
CA GLY A 89 12.17 -23.79 4.24
C GLY A 89 13.18 -22.65 4.10
N ALA A 90 14.48 -22.96 3.92
CA ALA A 90 15.50 -21.95 3.72
C ALA A 90 15.42 -21.32 2.31
N ILE A 91 15.10 -22.13 1.29
CA ILE A 91 14.91 -21.66 -0.08
C ILE A 91 13.68 -20.76 -0.16
N MET A 92 12.54 -21.19 0.38
CA MET A 92 11.30 -20.41 0.38
C MET A 92 11.46 -19.11 1.15
N ALA A 93 12.09 -19.13 2.34
CA ALA A 93 12.36 -17.90 3.09
C ALA A 93 13.25 -16.91 2.31
N ALA A 94 14.20 -17.40 1.50
CA ALA A 94 15.03 -16.55 0.66
C ALA A 94 14.27 -16.01 -0.56
N ILE A 95 13.37 -16.80 -1.15
CA ILE A 95 12.48 -16.35 -2.22
C ILE A 95 11.53 -15.25 -1.70
N GLU A 96 10.85 -15.49 -0.58
CA GLU A 96 9.97 -14.51 0.08
C GLU A 96 10.72 -13.21 0.38
N LEU A 97 11.95 -13.30 0.89
CA LEU A 97 12.79 -12.14 1.11
C LEU A 97 13.09 -11.39 -0.21
N GLY A 98 13.44 -12.09 -1.28
CA GLY A 98 13.71 -11.47 -2.58
C GLY A 98 12.49 -10.78 -3.17
N LEU A 99 11.32 -11.42 -3.08
CA LEU A 99 10.05 -10.87 -3.56
C LEU A 99 9.62 -9.64 -2.78
N SER A 100 9.94 -9.55 -1.48
CA SER A 100 9.65 -8.37 -0.66
C SER A 100 10.38 -7.10 -1.11
N TYR A 101 11.43 -7.23 -1.92
CA TYR A 101 12.19 -6.10 -2.47
C TYR A 101 11.84 -5.77 -3.91
N VAL A 102 11.02 -6.58 -4.58
CA VAL A 102 10.64 -6.31 -5.98
C VAL A 102 9.79 -5.05 -6.01
N PRO A 103 10.21 -3.97 -6.70
CA PRO A 103 9.37 -2.81 -6.89
C PRO A 103 8.11 -3.21 -7.66
N ARG A 104 6.95 -2.76 -7.19
CA ARG A 104 5.64 -3.02 -7.77
C ARG A 104 4.95 -1.69 -8.09
N ASP A 105 4.11 -1.76 -9.11
CA ASP A 105 3.29 -0.70 -9.68
C ASP A 105 2.01 -1.43 -10.14
N GLU A 106 1.09 -1.63 -9.21
CA GLU A 106 -0.06 -2.52 -9.34
C GLU A 106 -1.11 -1.97 -10.33
N ASP A 107 -1.27 -0.65 -10.37
CA ASP A 107 -2.21 0.02 -11.25
C ASP A 107 -1.61 0.51 -12.58
N GLY A 108 -0.28 0.52 -12.70
CA GLY A 108 0.46 0.81 -13.92
C GLY A 108 0.57 2.29 -14.25
N ASP A 109 0.47 3.18 -13.26
CA ASP A 109 0.55 4.63 -13.45
C ASP A 109 1.99 5.18 -13.47
N GLY A 110 2.96 4.36 -13.08
CA GLY A 110 4.39 4.68 -13.06
C GLY A 110 4.92 5.16 -11.71
N VAL A 111 4.07 5.21 -10.68
CA VAL A 111 4.42 5.35 -9.27
C VAL A 111 4.53 3.97 -8.65
N MET A 112 5.49 3.79 -7.76
CA MET A 112 5.68 2.48 -7.10
C MET A 112 4.71 2.37 -5.92
N ASP A 113 4.09 1.21 -5.71
CA ASP A 113 3.13 0.92 -4.62
C ASP A 113 3.63 1.38 -3.24
N SER A 114 4.95 1.33 -3.03
CA SER A 114 5.57 1.76 -1.76
C SER A 114 5.47 3.26 -1.46
N THR A 115 5.16 4.06 -2.47
CA THR A 115 5.07 5.53 -2.44
C THR A 115 3.79 6.05 -3.08
N ASP A 116 2.92 5.15 -3.53
CA ASP A 116 1.68 5.46 -4.22
C ASP A 116 0.56 5.69 -3.20
N ASN A 117 -0.08 6.86 -3.24
CA ASN A 117 -1.22 7.18 -2.40
C ASN A 117 -2.54 6.57 -2.90
N CYS A 118 -2.55 5.88 -4.05
CA CYS A 118 -3.68 5.13 -4.60
C CYS A 118 -3.28 3.82 -5.33
N ILE A 119 -2.68 2.85 -4.62
CA ILE A 119 -2.17 1.55 -5.13
C ILE A 119 -3.04 0.83 -6.20
N ASP A 120 -4.36 0.98 -6.15
CA ASP A 120 -5.31 0.29 -7.06
C ASP A 120 -5.90 1.19 -8.18
N ILE A 121 -5.64 2.50 -8.16
CA ILE A 121 -6.30 3.49 -9.03
C ILE A 121 -5.28 4.49 -9.59
N PRO A 122 -5.02 4.48 -10.92
CA PRO A 122 -3.97 5.30 -11.52
C PRO A 122 -4.11 6.80 -11.22
N ASN A 123 -3.07 7.39 -10.62
CA ASN A 123 -2.95 8.82 -10.34
C ASN A 123 -1.48 9.27 -10.36
N ASP A 124 -0.92 9.36 -11.57
CA ASP A 124 0.49 9.69 -11.83
C ASP A 124 0.95 11.04 -11.26
N ASP A 125 0.02 11.94 -10.97
CA ASP A 125 0.26 13.25 -10.36
C ASP A 125 0.28 13.22 -8.82
N GLN A 126 -0.14 12.11 -8.20
CA GLN A 126 -0.14 11.86 -6.76
C GLN A 126 -0.75 13.01 -5.96
N LEU A 127 -1.82 13.61 -6.51
CA LEU A 127 -2.56 14.66 -5.82
C LEU A 127 -3.24 14.08 -4.58
N ASP A 128 -3.09 14.80 -3.46
CA ASP A 128 -3.66 14.54 -2.15
C ASP A 128 -3.87 15.93 -1.54
N LEU A 129 -5.07 16.49 -1.71
CA LEU A 129 -5.31 17.89 -1.39
C LEU A 129 -5.38 18.13 0.12
N ASP A 130 -5.96 17.20 0.87
CA ASP A 130 -6.18 17.33 2.31
C ASP A 130 -5.07 16.70 3.16
N LEU A 131 -4.10 16.05 2.52
CA LEU A 131 -2.84 15.57 3.08
C LEU A 131 -3.04 14.46 4.11
N ASP A 132 -4.07 13.63 3.93
CA ASP A 132 -4.35 12.48 4.78
C ASP A 132 -3.57 11.22 4.36
N GLY A 133 -2.93 11.26 3.18
CA GLY A 133 -2.14 10.19 2.60
C GLY A 133 -2.89 9.28 1.64
N LEU A 134 -4.18 9.53 1.37
CA LEU A 134 -4.96 8.93 0.29
C LEU A 134 -5.03 9.93 -0.87
N GLY A 135 -4.79 9.45 -2.09
CA GLY A 135 -4.82 10.35 -3.25
C GLY A 135 -6.26 10.73 -3.64
N ASP A 136 -6.43 11.92 -4.23
CA ASP A 136 -7.72 12.46 -4.67
C ASP A 136 -8.50 11.50 -5.60
N ALA A 137 -7.78 10.60 -6.28
CA ALA A 137 -8.34 9.60 -7.20
C ALA A 137 -9.02 8.41 -6.50
N CYS A 138 -8.53 8.03 -5.31
CA CYS A 138 -9.06 6.92 -4.52
C CYS A 138 -9.72 7.37 -3.22
N ASP A 139 -9.56 8.64 -2.85
CA ASP A 139 -10.18 9.24 -1.69
C ASP A 139 -11.57 9.82 -2.01
N ILE A 140 -12.59 9.25 -1.34
CA ILE A 140 -13.97 9.74 -1.40
C ILE A 140 -14.20 10.94 -0.48
N CYS A 141 -13.25 11.22 0.40
CA CYS A 141 -13.25 12.28 1.39
C CYS A 141 -12.27 13.41 1.06
N ASN A 142 -11.90 13.56 -0.23
CA ASN A 142 -10.87 14.47 -0.74
C ASN A 142 -11.08 15.98 -0.50
N ASN A 143 -12.09 16.37 0.27
CA ASN A 143 -12.45 17.73 0.62
C ASN A 143 -12.60 18.71 -0.56
N LEU A 144 -12.85 18.18 -1.77
CA LEU A 144 -12.91 18.95 -3.03
C LEU A 144 -14.32 19.33 -3.46
N GLU A 145 -15.30 18.43 -3.29
CA GLU A 145 -16.62 18.59 -3.95
C GLU A 145 -17.82 18.51 -3.02
N ILE A 146 -17.78 17.68 -1.98
CA ILE A 146 -18.91 17.44 -1.08
C ILE A 146 -18.49 17.73 0.36
N TYR A 147 -17.50 17.03 0.88
CA TYR A 147 -17.03 17.19 2.26
C TYR A 147 -16.04 18.36 2.36
N VAL A 148 -16.45 19.58 2.08
CA VAL A 148 -15.59 20.75 2.32
C VAL A 148 -15.67 21.18 3.79
N THR A 149 -14.68 21.91 4.30
CA THR A 149 -14.68 22.46 5.68
C THR A 149 -16.03 23.09 6.03
N GLY A 150 -16.71 22.50 7.01
CA GLY A 150 -18.02 22.93 7.50
C GLY A 150 -19.25 22.22 6.88
N ASN A 151 -19.11 21.47 5.78
CA ASN A 151 -20.19 20.63 5.21
C ASN A 151 -20.10 19.18 5.72
N ILE A 152 -20.19 19.03 7.03
CA ILE A 152 -19.92 17.81 7.78
C ILE A 152 -20.95 16.71 7.50
N ASP A 153 -22.18 17.08 7.15
CA ASP A 153 -23.22 16.11 6.80
C ASP A 153 -23.21 15.69 5.33
N GLY A 154 -22.31 16.27 4.52
CA GLY A 154 -22.15 15.98 3.10
C GLY A 154 -23.33 16.44 2.25
N SER A 155 -24.17 17.37 2.74
CA SER A 155 -25.33 17.82 1.99
C SER A 155 -24.94 18.76 0.85
N VAL A 156 -25.65 18.63 -0.28
CA VAL A 156 -25.43 19.48 -1.47
C VAL A 156 -26.72 20.16 -1.90
N GLY A 157 -26.57 21.32 -2.53
CA GLY A 157 -27.67 22.07 -3.07
C GLY A 157 -28.36 21.32 -4.20
N MET A 158 -29.69 21.20 -4.14
CA MET A 158 -30.46 20.42 -5.12
C MET A 158 -30.34 20.94 -6.57
N THR A 159 -29.92 22.20 -6.76
CA THR A 159 -29.90 22.87 -8.06
C THR A 159 -28.51 23.09 -8.64
N ASP A 160 -27.52 23.30 -7.78
CA ASP A 160 -26.15 23.65 -8.16
C ASP A 160 -25.13 22.59 -7.77
N HIS A 161 -25.52 21.56 -7.00
CA HIS A 161 -24.63 20.52 -6.46
C HIS A 161 -23.46 21.07 -5.61
N ASN A 162 -23.57 22.31 -5.14
CA ASN A 162 -22.55 22.87 -4.27
C ASN A 162 -22.74 22.40 -2.82
N PRO A 163 -21.66 22.22 -2.04
CA PRO A 163 -21.73 21.95 -0.61
C PRO A 163 -22.64 22.93 0.14
N THR A 164 -23.48 22.43 1.04
CA THR A 164 -24.46 23.24 1.76
C THR A 164 -24.19 23.29 3.26
N ILE A 165 -23.41 24.28 3.68
CA ILE A 165 -23.08 24.49 5.09
C ILE A 165 -24.25 25.15 5.84
N ASN A 166 -24.85 24.44 6.78
CA ASN A 166 -26.07 24.84 7.48
C ASN A 166 -26.19 24.25 8.91
N LEU A 167 -27.39 24.30 9.49
CA LEU A 167 -27.64 23.82 10.85
C LEU A 167 -27.46 22.30 11.01
N PHE A 168 -27.68 21.51 9.96
CA PHE A 168 -27.50 20.06 10.01
C PHE A 168 -26.04 19.65 10.18
N ASP A 169 -25.10 20.41 9.63
CA ASP A 169 -23.66 20.21 9.86
C ASP A 169 -23.27 20.41 11.32
N ILE A 170 -23.84 21.43 11.97
CA ILE A 170 -23.64 21.68 13.40
C ILE A 170 -24.18 20.51 14.23
N LEU A 171 -25.34 19.95 13.85
CA LEU A 171 -25.89 18.78 14.53
C LEU A 171 -24.99 17.56 14.33
N ARG A 172 -24.46 17.36 13.12
CA ARG A 172 -23.53 16.27 12.84
C ARG A 172 -22.24 16.40 13.63
N LEU A 173 -21.66 17.60 13.70
CA LEU A 173 -20.47 17.87 14.53
C LEU A 173 -20.76 17.69 16.02
N SER A 174 -21.95 18.08 16.48
CA SER A 174 -22.38 17.82 17.85
C SER A 174 -22.45 16.33 18.15
N ASP A 175 -22.93 15.51 17.22
CA ASP A 175 -22.94 14.05 17.38
C ASP A 175 -21.51 13.49 17.41
N ILE A 176 -20.62 13.97 16.54
CA ILE A 176 -19.20 13.60 16.53
C ILE A 176 -18.55 13.88 17.89
N VAL A 177 -18.68 15.12 18.40
CA VAL A 177 -18.08 15.54 19.66
C VAL A 177 -18.69 14.83 20.88
N LEU A 178 -20.01 14.62 20.91
CA LEU A 178 -20.71 14.07 22.09
C LEU A 178 -20.76 12.56 22.14
N LEU A 179 -20.89 11.91 20.98
CA LEU A 179 -21.02 10.45 20.87
C LEU A 179 -19.70 9.77 20.52
N GLY A 180 -18.67 10.54 20.14
CA GLY A 180 -17.38 10.01 19.70
C GLY A 180 -17.52 9.25 18.38
N VAL A 181 -18.28 9.80 17.43
CA VAL A 181 -18.34 9.24 16.08
C VAL A 181 -17.06 9.66 15.37
N ASP A 182 -16.15 8.71 15.16
CA ASP A 182 -14.80 8.91 14.64
C ASP A 182 -14.60 8.30 13.24
N GLU A 183 -15.69 8.06 12.50
CA GLU A 183 -15.66 7.40 11.19
C GLU A 183 -16.36 8.23 10.09
N GLY A 184 -15.70 8.29 8.93
CA GLY A 184 -16.20 8.82 7.66
C GLY A 184 -15.83 10.29 7.39
N CYS A 185 -16.03 10.74 6.14
CA CYS A 185 -15.53 12.03 5.66
C CYS A 185 -15.94 13.26 6.50
N GLY A 186 -17.13 13.24 7.10
CA GLY A 186 -17.56 14.32 7.99
C GLY A 186 -16.64 14.48 9.21
N TYR A 187 -16.04 13.40 9.70
CA TYR A 187 -15.09 13.43 10.81
C TYR A 187 -13.76 14.09 10.42
N GLU A 188 -13.20 13.78 9.24
CA GLU A 188 -11.91 14.34 8.79
C GLU A 188 -11.95 15.87 8.68
N ILE A 189 -13.09 16.43 8.28
CA ILE A 189 -13.31 17.89 8.22
C ILE A 189 -13.91 18.51 9.49
N SER A 190 -14.03 17.75 10.57
CA SER A 190 -14.64 18.24 11.82
C SER A 190 -13.72 19.14 12.64
N ASP A 191 -12.43 19.21 12.31
CA ASP A 191 -11.48 20.15 12.90
C ASP A 191 -11.55 21.52 12.21
N ILE A 192 -12.63 22.25 12.50
CA ILE A 192 -12.94 23.54 11.87
C ILE A 192 -11.89 24.63 12.19
N ARG A 193 -11.09 24.45 13.25
CA ARG A 193 -10.05 25.40 13.65
C ARG A 193 -8.64 24.98 13.21
N GLU A 194 -8.50 23.82 12.58
CA GLU A 194 -7.20 23.27 12.14
C GLU A 194 -6.16 23.20 13.28
N ASP A 195 -6.61 22.96 14.52
CA ASP A 195 -5.73 22.88 15.71
C ASP A 195 -5.38 21.43 16.11
N GLY A 196 -5.84 20.47 15.33
CA GLY A 196 -5.66 19.03 15.51
C GLY A 196 -6.59 18.42 16.55
N VAL A 197 -7.60 19.16 17.06
CA VAL A 197 -8.46 18.70 18.16
C VAL A 197 -9.93 18.99 17.91
N ILE A 198 -10.70 17.95 17.57
CA ILE A 198 -12.16 18.03 17.43
C ILE A 198 -12.84 18.11 18.80
N ASN A 199 -13.45 19.25 19.12
CA ASN A 199 -14.11 19.51 20.38
C ASN A 199 -15.23 20.59 20.28
N ILE A 200 -15.73 21.05 21.43
CA ILE A 200 -16.81 22.03 21.51
C ILE A 200 -16.47 23.39 20.88
N LEU A 201 -15.18 23.74 20.79
CA LEU A 201 -14.73 24.98 20.16
C LEU A 201 -14.94 24.96 18.64
N ASP A 202 -14.87 23.78 18.01
CA ASP A 202 -15.11 23.62 16.57
C ASP A 202 -16.60 23.78 16.25
N ILE A 203 -17.48 23.29 17.14
CA ILE A 203 -18.93 23.55 17.08
C ILE A 203 -19.20 25.06 17.15
N ILE A 204 -18.58 25.77 18.09
CA ILE A 204 -18.77 27.22 18.24
C ILE A 204 -18.31 27.95 16.97
N THR A 205 -17.20 27.52 16.39
CA THR A 205 -16.63 28.09 15.17
C THR A 205 -17.56 27.88 13.98
N LEU A 206 -18.11 26.68 13.82
CA LEU A 206 -19.08 26.38 12.76
C LEU A 206 -20.41 27.14 12.96
N VAL A 207 -20.88 27.28 14.21
CA VAL A 207 -22.04 28.12 14.52
C VAL A 207 -21.81 29.56 14.12
N GLN A 208 -20.62 30.11 14.41
CA GLN A 208 -20.26 31.47 13.99
C GLN A 208 -20.24 31.59 12.46
N TYR A 209 -19.67 30.61 11.76
CA TYR A 209 -19.65 30.57 10.31
C TYR A 209 -21.07 30.56 9.71
N VAL A 210 -21.96 29.69 10.19
CA VAL A 210 -23.35 29.61 9.70
C VAL A 210 -24.14 30.90 9.99
N LEU A 211 -23.86 31.58 11.11
CA LEU A 211 -24.57 32.82 11.49
C LEU A 211 -24.05 34.07 10.78
N TYR A 212 -22.75 34.14 10.51
CA TYR A 212 -22.08 35.38 10.06
C TYR A 212 -21.44 35.27 8.67
N GLY A 213 -21.28 34.06 8.13
CA GLY A 213 -20.72 33.80 6.79
C GLY A 213 -19.20 33.94 6.68
N GLU A 214 -18.50 34.12 7.80
CA GLU A 214 -17.03 34.25 7.86
C GLU A 214 -16.49 33.36 9.00
N LEU A 215 -15.37 32.67 8.73
CA LEU A 215 -14.63 31.94 9.77
C LEU A 215 -13.93 32.97 10.66
N PRO A 216 -14.00 32.86 12.00
CA PRO A 216 -13.31 33.78 12.89
C PRO A 216 -11.79 33.61 12.76
N ASP A 217 -11.03 34.69 12.56
CA ASP A 217 -9.58 34.65 12.74
C ASP A 217 -9.25 34.12 14.15
N GLU A 218 -8.22 33.28 14.30
CA GLU A 218 -7.80 32.66 15.59
C GLU A 218 -7.66 33.68 16.75
N ASN A 219 -7.39 34.95 16.44
CA ASN A 219 -7.23 36.04 17.41
C ASN A 219 -8.52 36.78 17.76
N THR A 220 -9.64 36.43 17.13
CA THR A 220 -10.95 37.05 17.34
C THR A 220 -12.03 35.98 17.39
N ILE A 221 -12.06 35.22 18.48
CA ILE A 221 -13.35 34.73 18.98
C ILE A 221 -14.11 35.99 19.45
N ALA A 222 -14.65 36.74 18.48
CA ALA A 222 -15.47 37.90 18.71
C ALA A 222 -16.82 37.39 19.20
N LEU A 223 -16.86 37.20 20.51
CA LEU A 223 -18.07 37.11 21.30
C LEU A 223 -19.08 38.16 20.78
N PRO A 224 -20.27 37.75 20.28
CA PRO A 224 -21.24 38.70 19.74
C PRO A 224 -21.59 39.75 20.82
N PRO A 225 -22.14 40.93 20.46
CA PRO A 225 -22.31 42.07 21.37
C PRO A 225 -23.17 41.82 22.63
N ASN A 226 -23.64 40.60 22.88
CA ASN A 226 -24.43 40.17 24.04
C ASN A 226 -24.04 38.78 24.60
N SER A 227 -22.89 38.21 24.25
CA SER A 227 -22.46 36.95 24.85
C SER A 227 -21.97 37.17 26.28
N TYR A 228 -22.57 36.42 27.21
CA TYR A 228 -22.14 36.38 28.60
C TYR A 228 -20.86 35.54 28.69
N ILE A 229 -19.79 36.13 29.22
CA ILE A 229 -18.63 35.36 29.69
C ILE A 229 -19.09 34.60 30.94
N VAL A 230 -19.25 33.28 30.83
CA VAL A 230 -19.36 32.42 32.01
C VAL A 230 -17.93 32.18 32.49
N SER A 231 -17.52 32.87 33.56
CA SER A 231 -16.22 32.61 34.18
C SER A 231 -16.27 31.31 34.97
N GLU A 232 -15.34 30.39 34.72
CA GLU A 232 -15.06 29.25 35.60
C GLU A 232 -14.34 29.68 36.89
N ASN A 233 -14.98 30.53 37.70
CA ASN A 233 -14.50 30.86 39.04
C ASN A 233 -15.68 30.97 40.01
N ASN A 234 -16.27 29.81 40.33
CA ASN A 234 -16.65 29.30 41.67
C ASN A 234 -17.72 28.22 41.56
#